data_AF-A0A2M8A138-F1
#
_entry.id   AF-A0A2M8A138-F1
#
_cell.length_a   1.000
_cell.length_b   1.000
_cell.length_c   1.000
_cell.angle_alpha   90.00
_cell.angle_beta   90.00
_cell.angle_gamma   90.00
#
_symmetry.space_group_name_H-M   'P 1'
#
loop_
_entity.id
_entity.type
_entity.pdbx_description
1 polymer ?
#
loop_
_entity_poly.entity_id
_entity_poly.type
_entity_poly.pdbx_seq_one_letter_code
_entity_poly.pdbx_strand_id
1 'polypeptide(L)'
;MSNSYLHRMGITTWHLRDKVHAPVFFQAILRDAAQKIVGLIIADVDESVPIDEQKKLLQKMAEALTSHIEIIETGEITSTLSDGSFVILLGENSKKKEVKPDRRIYSYALTELLAHSDYKKTLWSQMKSLKLFFS
;
A
#
# COMPACT_ATOMS: atom_id res chain seq x y z
N MET A 1 -23.34 -42.20 -5.82
CA MET A 1 -24.51 -41.94 -6.70
C MET A 1 -24.77 -40.44 -6.69
N SER A 2 -24.67 -39.83 -7.86
CA SER A 2 -24.44 -38.39 -8.07
C SER A 2 -25.71 -37.56 -7.89
N ASN A 3 -25.60 -36.46 -7.13
CA ASN A 3 -26.64 -35.48 -6.84
C ASN A 3 -27.14 -34.79 -8.13
N SER A 4 -28.10 -35.43 -8.80
CA SER A 4 -28.70 -34.95 -10.07
C SER A 4 -29.82 -33.92 -9.85
N TYR A 5 -30.16 -33.63 -8.59
CA TYR A 5 -31.27 -32.76 -8.22
C TYR A 5 -30.95 -31.26 -8.36
N LEU A 6 -29.69 -30.86 -8.15
CA LEU A 6 -29.29 -29.44 -8.18
C LEU A 6 -29.19 -28.87 -9.60
N HIS A 7 -28.87 -29.71 -10.60
CA HIS A 7 -28.76 -29.29 -12.00
C HIS A 7 -30.12 -28.97 -12.64
N ARG A 8 -31.22 -29.59 -12.18
CA ARG A 8 -32.57 -29.36 -12.75
C ARG A 8 -33.21 -28.05 -12.31
N MET A 9 -32.72 -27.42 -11.24
CA MET A 9 -33.27 -26.15 -10.74
C MET A 9 -32.60 -24.92 -11.36
N GLY A 10 -31.71 -25.08 -12.34
CA GLY A 10 -31.05 -23.94 -13.01
C GLY A 10 -30.17 -23.10 -12.09
N ILE A 11 -29.87 -23.57 -10.87
CA ILE A 11 -28.96 -22.90 -9.94
C ILE A 11 -27.55 -23.27 -10.37
N THR A 12 -27.04 -22.55 -11.36
CA THR A 12 -25.60 -22.52 -11.65
C THR A 12 -24.89 -21.98 -10.41
N THR A 13 -24.22 -22.85 -9.66
CA THR A 13 -23.43 -22.55 -8.45
C THR A 13 -22.18 -21.69 -8.72
N TRP A 14 -22.16 -20.93 -9.81
CA TRP A 14 -21.01 -20.22 -10.35
C TRP A 14 -20.87 -18.77 -9.87
N HIS A 15 -21.63 -18.31 -8.88
CA HIS A 15 -21.58 -16.89 -8.46
C HIS A 15 -21.18 -16.65 -7.01
N LEU A 16 -20.74 -17.68 -6.27
CA LEU A 16 -20.27 -17.51 -4.89
C LEU A 16 -18.75 -17.37 -4.74
N ARG A 17 -18.00 -17.21 -5.84
CA ARG A 17 -16.54 -16.99 -5.80
C ARG A 17 -16.08 -15.55 -6.09
N ASP A 18 -16.96 -14.66 -6.54
CA ASP A 18 -16.55 -13.33 -7.07
C ASP A 18 -16.60 -12.17 -6.06
N LYS A 19 -16.31 -12.45 -4.79
CA LYS A 19 -15.92 -11.39 -3.84
C LYS A 19 -14.60 -11.73 -3.16
N VAL A 20 -13.62 -12.15 -3.95
CA VAL A 20 -12.23 -11.86 -3.57
C VAL A 20 -12.11 -10.35 -3.78
N HIS A 21 -12.38 -9.57 -2.73
CA HIS A 21 -12.15 -8.14 -2.73
C HIS A 21 -10.74 -7.93 -3.27
N ALA A 22 -10.63 -7.30 -4.45
CA ALA A 22 -9.32 -6.94 -4.97
C ALA A 22 -8.67 -6.07 -3.89
N PRO A 23 -7.42 -6.37 -3.47
CA PRO A 23 -6.80 -5.62 -2.39
C PRO A 23 -6.73 -4.15 -2.81
N VAL A 24 -7.36 -3.29 -2.01
CA VAL A 24 -7.30 -1.84 -2.17
C VAL A 24 -6.01 -1.38 -1.54
N PHE A 25 -5.31 -0.46 -2.20
CA PHE A 25 -4.05 0.10 -1.71
C PHE A 25 -4.15 1.62 -1.59
N PHE A 26 -3.49 2.17 -0.57
CA PHE A 26 -3.12 3.57 -0.59
C PHE A 26 -1.77 3.72 -1.29
N GLN A 27 -1.71 4.64 -2.24
CA GLN A 27 -0.51 5.05 -2.93
C GLN A 27 -0.21 6.51 -2.56
N ALA A 28 0.87 6.74 -1.81
CA ALA A 28 1.39 8.09 -1.58
C ALA A 28 2.59 8.34 -2.48
N ILE A 29 2.45 9.27 -3.41
CA ILE A 29 3.53 9.72 -4.30
C ILE A 29 4.28 10.83 -3.59
N LEU A 30 5.58 10.61 -3.38
CA LEU A 30 6.48 11.57 -2.76
C LEU A 30 7.24 12.30 -3.87
N ARG A 31 7.04 13.62 -3.94
CA ARG A 31 7.73 14.49 -4.90
C ARG A 31 8.77 15.35 -4.20
N ASP A 32 9.81 15.69 -4.92
CA ASP A 32 10.81 16.67 -4.49
C ASP A 32 10.34 18.12 -4.76
N ALA A 33 11.09 19.11 -4.27
CA ALA A 33 10.87 20.54 -4.54
C ALA A 33 10.82 20.85 -6.05
N ALA A 34 11.54 20.07 -6.87
CA ALA A 34 11.50 20.16 -8.33
C ALA A 34 10.31 19.43 -8.98
N GLN A 35 9.32 18.97 -8.19
CA GLN A 35 8.16 18.16 -8.60
C GLN A 35 8.46 16.82 -9.27
N LYS A 36 9.71 16.33 -9.21
CA LYS A 36 10.08 14.99 -9.66
C LYS A 36 9.63 13.94 -8.64
N ILE A 37 9.19 12.79 -9.12
CA ILE A 37 8.82 11.65 -8.26
C ILE A 37 10.13 11.04 -7.74
N VAL A 38 10.30 11.06 -6.42
CA VAL A 38 11.49 10.51 -5.74
C VAL A 38 11.17 9.23 -5.00
N GLY A 39 9.93 9.07 -4.55
CA GLY A 39 9.52 7.85 -3.90
C GLY A 39 8.04 7.59 -3.90
N LEU A 40 7.70 6.35 -3.55
CA LEU A 40 6.35 5.88 -3.46
C LEU A 40 6.14 5.14 -2.14
N ILE A 41 5.03 5.38 -1.47
CA ILE A 41 4.57 4.55 -0.35
C ILE A 41 3.34 3.81 -0.83
N ILE A 42 3.36 2.49 -0.76
CA ILE A 42 2.21 1.63 -1.04
C ILE A 42 1.83 0.96 0.27
N ALA A 43 0.58 1.10 0.66
CA ALA A 43 0.06 0.50 1.86
C ALA A 43 -1.21 -0.29 1.58
N ASP A 44 -1.32 -1.45 2.21
CA ASP A 44 -2.54 -2.23 2.21
C ASP A 44 -3.63 -1.47 2.98
N VAL A 45 -4.82 -1.35 2.39
CA VAL A 45 -6.00 -0.85 3.10
C VAL A 45 -6.65 -2.00 3.84
N ASP A 46 -6.84 -1.82 5.14
CA ASP A 46 -7.63 -2.74 5.95
C ASP A 46 -9.04 -2.17 6.13
N GLU A 47 -10.05 -2.82 5.56
CA GLU A 47 -11.45 -2.40 5.71
C GLU A 47 -11.95 -2.48 7.17
N SER A 48 -11.23 -3.20 8.06
CA SER A 48 -11.58 -3.38 9.47
C SER A 48 -11.32 -2.13 10.33
N VAL A 49 -10.51 -1.18 9.82
CA VAL A 49 -10.11 0.04 10.54
C VAL A 49 -10.56 1.26 9.73
N PRO A 50 -11.01 2.36 10.38
CA PRO A 50 -11.42 3.56 9.65
C PRO A 50 -10.36 4.06 8.66
N ILE A 51 -10.75 4.19 7.40
CA ILE A 51 -9.91 4.66 6.28
C ILE A 51 -9.26 6.01 6.62
N ASP A 52 -9.97 6.90 7.30
CA ASP A 52 -9.47 8.20 7.72
C ASP A 52 -8.26 8.12 8.67
N GLU A 53 -8.23 7.16 9.57
CA GLU A 53 -7.10 7.00 10.52
C GLU A 53 -5.87 6.48 9.80
N GLN A 54 -6.05 5.50 8.90
CA GLN A 54 -4.99 4.95 8.08
C GLN A 54 -4.41 6.02 7.15
N LYS A 55 -5.28 6.81 6.50
CA LYS A 55 -4.89 7.93 5.64
C LYS A 55 -4.15 9.01 6.41
N LYS A 56 -4.59 9.38 7.62
CA LYS A 56 -3.88 10.34 8.49
C LYS A 56 -2.50 9.83 8.89
N LEU A 57 -2.36 8.54 9.19
CA LEU A 57 -1.05 7.97 9.52
C LEU A 57 -0.12 8.01 8.30
N LEU A 58 -0.62 7.60 7.13
CA LEU A 58 0.13 7.63 5.87
C LEU A 58 0.55 9.07 5.51
N GLN A 59 -0.36 10.03 5.69
CA GLN A 59 -0.08 11.44 5.47
C GLN A 59 1.03 11.93 6.39
N LYS A 60 0.97 11.66 7.70
CA LYS A 60 2.04 12.02 8.65
C LYS A 60 3.37 11.37 8.29
N MET A 61 3.34 10.13 7.80
CA MET A 61 4.53 9.43 7.36
C MET A 61 5.17 10.08 6.14
N ALA A 62 4.34 10.44 5.16
CA ALA A 62 4.76 11.13 3.95
C ALA A 62 5.26 12.56 4.25
N GLU A 63 4.58 13.30 5.13
CA GLU A 63 4.95 14.67 5.58
C GLU A 63 6.30 14.72 6.26
N ALA A 64 6.69 13.66 6.97
CA ALA A 64 8.02 13.61 7.56
C ALA A 64 9.14 13.48 6.53
N LEU A 65 8.83 13.00 5.31
CA LEU A 65 9.77 12.81 4.21
C LEU A 65 9.80 14.01 3.27
N THR A 66 8.64 14.47 2.79
CA THR A 66 8.54 15.60 1.86
C THR A 66 7.28 16.42 2.12
N SER A 67 7.32 17.70 1.76
CA SER A 67 6.17 18.62 1.81
C SER A 67 5.21 18.45 0.63
N HIS A 68 5.64 17.79 -0.45
CA HIS A 68 4.85 17.62 -1.69
C HIS A 68 4.38 16.18 -1.84
N ILE A 69 3.14 15.93 -1.41
CA ILE A 69 2.57 14.58 -1.31
C ILE A 69 1.24 14.53 -2.06
N GLU A 70 1.04 13.46 -2.81
CA GLU A 70 -0.23 13.12 -3.41
C GLU A 70 -0.64 11.73 -2.95
N ILE A 71 -1.78 11.62 -2.26
CA ILE A 71 -2.31 10.35 -1.75
C ILE A 71 -3.50 9.94 -2.61
N ILE A 72 -3.38 8.79 -3.26
CA ILE A 72 -4.38 8.21 -4.13
C ILE A 72 -4.79 6.85 -3.53
N GLU A 73 -6.09 6.60 -3.44
CA GLU A 73 -6.62 5.28 -3.13
C GLU A 73 -6.87 4.56 -4.45
N THR A 74 -6.20 3.43 -4.66
CA THR A 74 -6.27 2.72 -5.94
C THR A 74 -6.18 1.21 -5.74
N GLY A 75 -6.96 0.45 -6.51
CA GLY A 75 -6.81 -1.00 -6.63
C GLY A 75 -5.66 -1.42 -7.57
N GLU A 76 -5.17 -0.49 -8.38
CA GLU A 76 -4.08 -0.70 -9.33
C GLU A 76 -2.95 0.30 -9.10
N ILE A 77 -1.74 -0.21 -8.83
CA ILE A 77 -0.56 0.63 -8.64
C ILE A 77 -0.09 1.08 -10.02
N THR A 78 -0.49 2.28 -10.42
CA THR A 78 -0.03 2.95 -11.63
C THR A 78 1.04 3.96 -11.24
N SER A 79 2.28 3.50 -11.16
CA SER A 79 3.42 4.42 -11.06
C SER A 79 4.67 3.82 -11.69
N THR A 80 5.03 4.37 -12.85
CA THR A 80 6.37 4.27 -13.42
C THR A 80 7.31 5.10 -12.56
N LEU A 81 8.10 4.43 -11.72
CA LEU A 81 9.18 5.04 -10.95
C LEU A 81 10.40 5.23 -11.85
N SER A 82 11.05 6.39 -11.76
CA SER A 82 12.32 6.66 -12.41
C SER A 82 13.49 5.98 -11.68
N ASP A 83 14.59 5.75 -12.40
CA ASP A 83 15.86 5.30 -11.80
C ASP A 83 16.29 6.25 -10.66
N GLY A 84 16.79 5.69 -9.55
CA GLY A 84 17.11 6.44 -8.32
C GLY A 84 15.96 6.64 -7.32
N SER A 85 14.75 6.16 -7.62
CA SER A 85 13.60 6.27 -6.71
C SER A 85 13.57 5.17 -5.65
N PHE A 86 12.89 5.41 -4.52
CA PHE A 86 12.65 4.38 -3.49
C PHE A 86 11.17 4.04 -3.34
N VAL A 87 10.87 2.84 -2.84
CA VAL A 87 9.50 2.42 -2.52
C VAL A 87 9.42 1.88 -1.10
N ILE A 88 8.39 2.31 -0.38
CA ILE A 88 8.03 1.80 0.93
C ILE A 88 6.77 0.96 0.77
N LEU A 89 6.84 -0.32 1.13
CA LEU A 89 5.76 -1.29 1.02
C LEU A 89 5.28 -1.66 2.43
N LEU A 90 4.03 -1.31 2.76
CA LEU A 90 3.39 -1.55 4.06
C LEU A 90 2.32 -2.64 3.93
N GLY A 91 2.53 -3.77 4.59
CA GLY A 91 1.61 -4.92 4.55
C GLY A 91 2.08 -6.07 3.65
N GLU A 92 1.35 -7.19 3.67
CA GLU A 92 1.73 -8.41 2.96
C GLU A 92 1.35 -8.40 1.48
N ASN A 93 0.26 -7.71 1.12
CA ASN A 93 -0.20 -7.66 -0.26
C ASN A 93 0.64 -6.66 -1.08
N SER A 94 1.04 -5.55 -0.46
CA SER A 94 1.98 -4.59 -1.06
C SER A 94 3.38 -5.19 -1.25
N LYS A 95 3.85 -6.06 -0.34
CA LYS A 95 5.14 -6.78 -0.47
C LYS A 95 5.22 -7.66 -1.71
N LYS A 96 4.09 -8.23 -2.13
CA LYS A 96 3.98 -9.13 -3.30
C LYS A 96 4.02 -8.39 -4.63
N LYS A 97 3.96 -7.05 -4.63
CA LYS A 97 3.99 -6.25 -5.86
C LYS A 97 5.42 -6.07 -6.36
N GLU A 98 5.65 -6.52 -7.58
CA GLU A 98 6.91 -6.31 -8.30
C GLU A 98 7.03 -4.88 -8.80
N VAL A 99 7.46 -3.98 -7.92
CA VAL A 99 7.88 -2.62 -8.30
C VAL A 99 9.39 -2.63 -8.47
N LYS A 100 9.98 -2.07 -9.53
CA LYS A 100 11.45 -2.03 -9.75
C LYS A 100 12.09 -0.67 -9.39
N PRO A 101 12.19 -0.29 -8.10
CA PRO A 101 13.02 0.83 -7.67
C PRO A 101 14.44 0.38 -7.32
N ASP A 102 15.35 1.35 -7.20
CA ASP A 102 16.71 1.12 -6.68
C ASP A 102 16.72 0.69 -5.21
N ARG A 103 15.72 1.12 -4.43
CA ARG A 103 15.65 0.82 -3.00
C ARG A 103 14.23 0.48 -2.54
N ARG A 104 14.08 -0.65 -1.85
CA ARG A 104 12.81 -1.12 -1.27
C ARG A 104 12.90 -1.18 0.25
N ILE A 105 11.93 -0.59 0.92
CA ILE A 105 11.74 -0.71 2.36
C ILE A 105 10.44 -1.46 2.60
N TYR A 106 10.53 -2.52 3.39
CA TYR A 106 9.40 -3.36 3.75
C TYR A 106 9.03 -3.12 5.20
N SER A 107 7.74 -2.94 5.47
CA SER A 107 7.25 -2.82 6.83
C SER A 107 5.88 -3.51 7.00
N TYR A 108 5.45 -3.55 8.25
CA TYR A 108 4.16 -4.00 8.72
C TYR A 108 3.01 -3.18 8.14
N ALA A 109 1.79 -3.72 8.21
CA ALA A 109 0.59 -3.03 7.73
C ALA A 109 0.32 -1.74 8.52
N LEU A 110 -0.46 -0.82 7.97
CA LEU A 110 -0.81 0.43 8.66
C LEU A 110 -1.54 0.17 9.98
N THR A 111 -2.37 -0.87 10.04
CA THR A 111 -3.10 -1.28 11.26
C THR A 111 -2.17 -1.81 12.35
N GLU A 112 -1.18 -2.63 11.99
CA GLU A 112 -0.14 -3.10 12.89
C GLU A 112 0.75 -1.96 13.39
N LEU A 113 1.07 -1.01 12.49
CA LEU A 113 1.79 0.21 12.86
C LEU A 113 0.97 1.03 13.85
N LEU A 114 -0.35 1.17 13.67
CA LEU A 114 -1.22 1.89 14.62
C LEU A 114 -1.19 1.22 16.01
N ALA A 115 -1.27 -0.11 16.06
CA ALA A 115 -1.30 -0.89 17.30
C ALA A 115 0.04 -0.96 18.04
N HIS A 116 1.17 -0.98 17.33
CA HIS A 116 2.50 -1.22 17.91
C HIS A 116 3.48 -0.06 17.67
N SER A 117 3.80 0.66 18.74
CA SER A 117 4.68 1.84 18.68
C SER A 117 6.14 1.51 18.31
N ASP A 118 6.64 0.31 18.61
CA ASP A 118 8.01 -0.09 18.29
C ASP A 118 8.22 -0.35 16.80
N TYR A 119 7.17 -0.78 16.08
CA TYR A 119 7.22 -0.91 14.63
C TYR A 119 7.33 0.46 13.95
N LYS A 120 6.67 1.49 14.49
CA LYS A 120 6.84 2.88 14.02
C LYS A 120 8.27 3.37 14.18
N LYS A 121 8.93 3.08 15.30
CA LYS A 121 10.33 3.49 15.54
C LYS A 121 11.29 2.84 14.54
N THR A 122 11.10 1.55 14.28
CA THR A 122 11.93 0.78 13.35
C THR A 122 11.82 1.32 11.93
N LEU A 123 10.59 1.51 11.45
CA LEU A 123 10.30 2.13 10.16
C LEU A 123 10.87 3.56 10.11
N TRP A 124 10.75 4.34 11.18
CA TRP A 124 11.32 5.70 11.21
C TRP A 124 12.83 5.72 11.01
N SER A 125 13.55 4.79 11.65
CA SER A 125 15.00 4.70 11.49
C SER A 125 15.39 4.40 10.04
N GLN A 126 14.62 3.54 9.36
CA GLN A 126 14.87 3.22 7.95
C GLN A 126 14.54 4.40 7.04
N MET A 127 13.41 5.09 7.30
CA MET A 127 12.98 6.28 6.56
C MET A 127 13.94 7.46 6.70
N LYS A 128 14.62 7.61 7.85
CA LYS A 128 15.62 8.67 8.04
C LYS A 128 16.74 8.62 6.99
N SER A 129 17.14 7.42 6.56
CA SER A 129 18.15 7.25 5.51
C SER A 129 17.67 7.66 4.12
N LEU A 130 16.34 7.79 3.91
CA LEU A 130 15.75 8.20 2.64
C LEU A 130 15.66 9.72 2.47
N LYS A 131 15.82 10.50 3.54
CA LYS A 131 15.83 11.96 3.45
C LYS A 131 16.95 12.51 2.56
N LEU A 132 18.03 11.74 2.40
CA LEU A 132 19.15 12.09 1.52
C LEU A 132 18.78 12.14 0.03
N PHE A 133 17.63 11.56 -0.36
CA PHE A 133 17.15 11.58 -1.74
C PHE A 133 16.31 12.81 -2.07
N PHE A 134 15.97 13.65 -1.08
CA PHE A 134 15.18 14.88 -1.25
C PHE A 134 16.06 16.14 -1.10
N SER A 135 17.34 16.05 -1.48
CA SER A 135 18.33 17.14 -1.38
C SER A 135 18.42 17.98 -2.66
#